data_AF-A0A641AKF8-F1
#
_entry.id   AF-A0A641AKF8-F1
#
_cell.length_a   1.000
_cell.length_b   1.000
_cell.length_c   1.000
_cell.angle_alpha   90.00
_cell.angle_beta   90.00
_cell.angle_gamma   90.00
#
_symmetry.space_group_name_H-M   'P 1'
#
loop_
_entity.id
_entity.type
_entity.pdbx_description
1 polymer ?
#
loop_
_entity_poly.entity_id
_entity_poly.type
_entity_poly.pdbx_seq_one_letter_code
_entity_poly.pdbx_strand_id
1 'polypeptide(L)'
;MASIIDVTRAGSAVIRRPEAGSAVGAVFVFAFFGLFGMSAGFWSTDGYVSWLAVAAELGIIALPIGMLMIAGEFDLSIGSVLAVSSMTTAISVTQWGLPLIVGAALSLAIGALVGVVNGFLVVRTGLPSFIVTLVMLFSVSGGSLALSRAVTGTTSVSMVSSGFAHDLFAGHVGPFNVSLLWWLVAVAGAQLVLQGTRLGNWIFVIGGDADTAVLNGVAIGKVKLGLYVYSGLSAAFVGIIQAVEFGNADVTRGQNFVFQAIVASVVGGCLLSGGYGSMIGVMFGAITYSIVSVGIFYTGWNPDLVQLFVGILLFIAVIGNNFVRRLAMAKTAGGQQ
;
A
#
# COMPACT_ATOMS: atom_id res chain seq x y z
N MET A 1 -12.82 -32.52 29.34
CA MET A 1 -12.57 -31.14 29.83
C MET A 1 -11.26 -30.54 29.34
N ALA A 2 -10.16 -31.30 29.24
CA ALA A 2 -8.88 -30.79 28.70
C ALA A 2 -8.95 -30.31 27.23
N SER A 3 -9.69 -30.99 26.33
CA SER A 3 -9.74 -30.58 24.91
C SER A 3 -10.56 -29.31 24.63
N ILE A 4 -11.51 -28.93 25.49
CA ILE A 4 -12.28 -27.68 25.36
C ILE A 4 -11.44 -26.47 25.80
N ILE A 5 -10.51 -26.69 26.75
CA ILE A 5 -9.59 -25.67 27.25
C ILE A 5 -8.51 -25.34 26.20
N ASP A 6 -8.06 -26.34 25.43
CA ASP A 6 -7.09 -26.11 24.34
C ASP A 6 -7.72 -25.40 23.12
N VAL A 7 -8.98 -25.69 22.78
CA VAL A 7 -9.69 -24.97 21.70
C VAL A 7 -9.93 -23.50 22.07
N THR A 8 -10.23 -23.21 23.33
CA THR A 8 -10.40 -21.83 23.82
C THR A 8 -9.08 -21.06 23.93
N ARG A 9 -7.96 -21.73 24.24
CA ARG A 9 -6.61 -21.13 24.20
C ARG A 9 -6.13 -20.88 22.77
N ALA A 10 -6.36 -21.80 21.83
CA ALA A 10 -6.02 -21.62 20.42
C ALA A 10 -6.86 -20.50 19.77
N GLY A 11 -8.17 -20.47 20.03
CA GLY A 11 -9.06 -19.39 19.57
C GLY A 11 -8.68 -18.02 20.12
N SER A 12 -8.27 -17.94 21.39
CA SER A 12 -7.79 -16.69 22.00
C SER A 12 -6.39 -16.25 21.53
N ALA A 13 -5.54 -17.17 21.06
CA ALA A 13 -4.25 -16.84 20.44
C ALA A 13 -4.40 -16.32 19.00
N VAL A 14 -5.37 -16.84 18.23
CA VAL A 14 -5.68 -16.36 16.88
C VAL A 14 -6.29 -14.96 16.91
N ILE A 15 -7.21 -14.68 17.85
CA ILE A 15 -7.82 -13.36 18.06
C ILE A 15 -6.80 -12.28 18.48
N ARG A 16 -5.62 -12.68 18.97
CA ARG A 16 -4.55 -11.76 19.41
C ARG A 16 -3.61 -11.29 18.30
N ARG A 17 -3.69 -11.85 17.09
CA ARG A 17 -2.83 -11.41 15.97
C ARG A 17 -3.41 -10.15 15.33
N PRO A 18 -2.57 -9.15 14.95
CA PRO A 18 -3.03 -7.94 14.25
C PRO A 18 -3.89 -8.25 13.02
N GLU A 19 -3.58 -9.36 12.36
CA GLU A 19 -4.19 -9.84 11.10
C GLU A 19 -5.61 -10.37 11.26
N ALA A 20 -6.01 -10.80 12.47
CA ALA A 20 -7.31 -11.42 12.69
C ALA A 20 -8.46 -10.42 12.54
N GLY A 21 -8.28 -9.19 13.02
CA GLY A 21 -9.26 -8.11 12.85
C GLY A 21 -9.47 -7.75 11.38
N SER A 22 -8.37 -7.60 10.64
CA SER A 22 -8.42 -7.31 9.20
C SER A 22 -9.01 -8.46 8.37
N ALA A 23 -8.72 -9.72 8.72
CA ALA A 23 -9.27 -10.88 8.04
C ALA A 23 -10.79 -11.00 8.25
N VAL A 24 -11.28 -10.79 9.48
CA VAL A 24 -12.72 -10.78 9.77
C VAL A 24 -13.41 -9.63 9.04
N GLY A 25 -12.80 -8.44 9.01
CA GLY A 25 -13.31 -7.30 8.24
C GLY A 25 -13.41 -7.61 6.75
N ALA A 26 -12.37 -8.21 6.17
CA ALA A 26 -12.36 -8.62 4.76
C ALA A 26 -13.46 -9.65 4.45
N VAL A 27 -13.63 -10.66 5.31
CA VAL A 27 -14.69 -11.68 5.15
C VAL A 27 -16.09 -11.05 5.25
N PHE A 28 -16.30 -10.14 6.19
CA PHE A 28 -17.58 -9.43 6.34
C PHE A 28 -17.91 -8.60 5.09
N VAL A 29 -16.95 -7.81 4.61
CA VAL A 29 -17.11 -6.99 3.41
C VAL A 29 -17.34 -7.86 2.17
N PHE A 30 -16.58 -8.95 2.03
CA PHE A 30 -16.77 -9.92 0.95
C PHE A 30 -18.16 -10.55 0.99
N ALA A 31 -18.65 -10.98 2.16
CA ALA A 31 -19.98 -11.55 2.30
C ALA A 31 -21.08 -10.52 1.97
N PHE A 32 -20.93 -9.27 2.39
CA PHE A 32 -21.86 -8.20 2.05
C PHE A 32 -21.97 -8.01 0.54
N PHE A 33 -20.86 -7.73 -0.16
CA PHE A 33 -20.89 -7.52 -1.61
C PHE A 33 -21.19 -8.80 -2.39
N GLY A 34 -20.83 -9.96 -1.85
CA GLY A 34 -21.21 -11.25 -2.39
C GLY A 34 -22.72 -11.47 -2.39
N LEU A 35 -23.43 -11.01 -1.36
CA LEU A 35 -24.90 -11.10 -1.29
C LEU A 35 -25.57 -10.08 -2.22
N PHE A 36 -25.15 -8.81 -2.16
CA PHE A 36 -25.79 -7.73 -2.93
C PHE A 36 -25.39 -7.67 -4.40
N GLY A 37 -24.22 -8.21 -4.75
CA GLY A 37 -23.68 -8.21 -6.12
C GLY A 37 -23.82 -9.54 -6.86
N MET A 38 -24.53 -10.53 -6.29
CA MET A 38 -24.62 -11.87 -6.85
C MET A 38 -25.23 -11.90 -8.25
N SER A 39 -26.31 -11.15 -8.48
CA SER A 39 -27.01 -11.08 -9.77
C SER A 39 -26.23 -10.33 -10.85
N ALA A 40 -25.26 -9.50 -10.48
CA ALA A 40 -24.45 -8.69 -11.39
C ALA A 40 -23.09 -9.34 -11.71
N GLY A 41 -22.82 -10.54 -11.22
CA GLY A 41 -21.58 -11.26 -11.52
C GLY A 41 -20.41 -10.95 -10.58
N PHE A 42 -20.64 -10.51 -9.34
CA PHE A 42 -19.56 -10.32 -8.36
C PHE A 42 -18.76 -11.61 -8.10
N TRP A 43 -19.43 -12.77 -8.11
CA TRP A 43 -18.82 -14.10 -7.96
C TRP A 43 -18.25 -14.67 -9.27
N SER A 44 -18.38 -13.95 -10.39
CA SER A 44 -17.81 -14.38 -11.66
C SER A 44 -16.29 -14.23 -11.65
N THR A 45 -15.60 -14.94 -12.56
CA THR A 45 -14.15 -14.77 -12.76
C THR A 45 -13.80 -13.31 -13.02
N ASP A 46 -14.58 -12.59 -13.82
CA ASP A 46 -14.37 -11.16 -14.11
C ASP A 46 -14.52 -10.29 -12.85
N GLY A 47 -15.47 -10.66 -11.98
CA GLY A 47 -15.64 -10.06 -10.66
C GLY A 47 -14.38 -10.19 -9.83
N TYR A 48 -13.87 -11.41 -9.66
CA TYR A 48 -12.61 -11.68 -8.95
C TYR A 48 -11.43 -10.93 -9.54
N VAL A 49 -11.26 -10.97 -10.87
CA VAL A 49 -10.17 -10.30 -11.58
C VAL A 49 -10.21 -8.79 -11.36
N SER A 50 -11.41 -8.19 -11.44
CA SER A 50 -11.60 -6.74 -11.30
C SER A 50 -11.12 -6.21 -9.95
N TRP A 51 -11.60 -6.79 -8.84
CA TRP A 51 -11.18 -6.32 -7.52
C TRP A 51 -9.79 -6.83 -7.12
N LEU A 52 -9.31 -7.98 -7.63
CA LEU A 52 -7.93 -8.40 -7.36
C LEU A 52 -6.90 -7.50 -8.04
N ALA A 53 -7.17 -6.98 -9.24
CA ALA A 53 -6.28 -6.05 -9.93
C ALA A 53 -6.07 -4.76 -9.11
N VAL A 54 -7.17 -4.15 -8.66
CA VAL A 54 -7.12 -2.95 -7.79
C VAL A 54 -6.44 -3.25 -6.46
N ALA A 55 -6.72 -4.42 -5.85
CA ALA A 55 -6.09 -4.83 -4.61
C ALA A 55 -4.57 -5.02 -4.76
N ALA A 56 -4.12 -5.54 -5.91
CA ALA A 56 -2.72 -5.81 -6.19
C ALA A 56 -1.89 -4.53 -6.29
N GLU A 57 -2.31 -3.57 -7.11
CA GLU A 57 -1.61 -2.31 -7.25
C GLU A 57 -1.60 -1.50 -5.95
N LEU A 58 -2.76 -1.39 -5.29
CA LEU A 58 -2.86 -0.71 -4.01
C LEU A 58 -2.00 -1.41 -2.96
N GLY A 59 -2.03 -2.73 -2.92
CA GLY A 59 -1.32 -3.54 -1.95
C GLY A 59 0.20 -3.43 -2.08
N ILE A 60 0.74 -3.35 -3.30
CA ILE A 60 2.18 -3.10 -3.53
C ILE A 60 2.62 -1.81 -2.85
N ILE A 61 1.83 -0.74 -2.95
CA ILE A 61 2.13 0.56 -2.31
C ILE A 61 1.81 0.54 -0.82
N ALA A 62 0.75 -0.16 -0.39
CA ALA A 62 0.34 -0.19 1.01
C ALA A 62 1.37 -0.90 1.90
N LEU A 63 2.13 -1.87 1.38
CA LEU A 63 3.17 -2.58 2.15
C LEU A 63 4.27 -1.66 2.72
N PRO A 64 5.02 -0.88 1.92
CA PRO A 64 6.00 0.07 2.46
C PRO A 64 5.36 1.13 3.33
N ILE A 65 4.15 1.61 3.00
CA ILE A 65 3.42 2.57 3.83
C ILE A 65 3.09 1.97 5.20
N GLY A 66 2.64 0.72 5.24
CA GLY A 66 2.40 -0.02 6.48
C GLY A 66 3.68 -0.18 7.30
N MET A 67 4.83 -0.45 6.68
CA MET A 67 6.12 -0.51 7.39
C MET A 67 6.58 0.87 7.91
N LEU A 68 6.40 1.94 7.13
CA LEU A 68 6.67 3.31 7.59
C LEU A 68 5.78 3.66 8.78
N MET A 69 4.48 3.37 8.71
CA MET A 69 3.55 3.59 9.81
C MET A 69 3.96 2.82 11.06
N ILE A 70 4.39 1.55 10.92
CA ILE A 70 4.91 0.79 12.06
C ILE A 70 6.17 1.45 12.64
N ALA A 71 7.04 2.04 11.81
CA ALA A 71 8.20 2.82 12.26
C ALA A 71 7.86 4.23 12.79
N GLY A 72 6.57 4.60 12.87
CA GLY A 72 6.13 5.92 13.33
C GLY A 72 6.29 7.03 12.28
N GLU A 73 6.38 6.67 11.00
CA GLU A 73 6.60 7.59 9.89
C GLU A 73 5.47 7.55 8.85
N PHE A 74 5.40 8.62 8.06
CA PHE A 74 4.46 8.76 6.95
C PHE A 74 5.19 9.06 5.64
N ASP A 75 4.60 8.64 4.53
CA ASP A 75 5.02 9.08 3.20
C ASP A 75 3.81 9.42 2.33
N LEU A 76 3.55 10.72 2.20
CA LEU A 76 2.51 11.23 1.32
C LEU A 76 2.97 11.36 -0.14
N SER A 77 4.29 11.34 -0.38
CA SER A 77 4.84 11.59 -1.71
C SER A 77 4.60 10.45 -2.70
N ILE A 78 4.13 9.28 -2.24
CA ILE A 78 3.80 8.13 -3.09
C ILE A 78 2.87 8.49 -4.25
N GLY A 79 1.96 9.44 -4.07
CA GLY A 79 1.05 9.87 -5.12
C GLY A 79 1.75 10.62 -6.25
N SER A 80 2.68 11.52 -5.92
CA SER A 80 3.46 12.24 -6.93
C SER A 80 4.52 11.34 -7.55
N VAL A 81 5.10 10.41 -6.78
CA VAL A 81 6.08 9.44 -7.26
C VAL A 81 5.46 8.50 -8.30
N LEU A 82 4.26 7.97 -8.03
CA LEU A 82 3.53 7.16 -9.00
C LEU A 82 3.28 7.94 -10.30
N ALA A 83 2.78 9.18 -10.19
CA ALA A 83 2.48 10.02 -11.34
C ALA A 83 3.74 10.41 -12.14
N VAL A 84 4.83 10.81 -11.50
CA VAL A 84 6.07 11.16 -12.23
C VAL A 84 6.71 9.91 -12.85
N SER A 85 6.57 8.74 -12.23
CA SER A 85 7.11 7.47 -12.75
C SER A 85 6.31 6.97 -13.95
N SER A 86 4.97 7.09 -13.93
CA SER A 86 4.15 6.77 -15.10
C SER A 86 4.48 7.70 -16.28
N MET A 87 4.59 9.02 -16.01
CA MET A 87 4.96 10.02 -17.03
C MET A 87 6.37 9.82 -17.56
N THR A 88 7.35 9.52 -16.71
CA THR A 88 8.72 9.23 -17.13
C THR A 88 8.77 8.02 -18.05
N THR A 89 8.02 6.97 -17.72
CA THR A 89 7.91 5.77 -18.57
C THR A 89 7.33 6.13 -19.94
N ALA A 90 6.18 6.81 -19.97
CA ALA A 90 5.50 7.17 -21.20
C ALA A 90 6.31 8.13 -22.08
N ILE A 91 6.92 9.16 -21.49
CA ILE A 91 7.78 10.13 -22.22
C ILE A 91 9.02 9.43 -22.78
N SER A 92 9.68 8.58 -21.98
CA SER A 92 10.88 7.87 -22.42
C SER A 92 10.61 6.98 -23.62
N VAL A 93 9.48 6.26 -23.60
CA VAL A 93 9.10 5.35 -24.69
C VAL A 93 8.63 6.12 -25.93
N THR A 94 7.84 7.19 -25.76
CA THR A 94 7.16 7.83 -26.90
C THR A 94 7.89 9.01 -27.49
N GLN A 95 8.53 9.84 -26.66
CA GLN A 95 9.22 11.05 -27.10
C GLN A 95 10.68 10.78 -27.40
N TRP A 96 11.33 9.93 -26.60
CA TRP A 96 12.74 9.60 -26.77
C TRP A 96 12.96 8.28 -27.53
N GLY A 97 11.90 7.51 -27.81
CA GLY A 97 11.97 6.25 -28.53
C GLY A 97 12.75 5.16 -27.79
N LEU A 98 12.91 5.28 -26.47
CA LEU A 98 13.67 4.33 -25.67
C LEU A 98 12.89 3.02 -25.45
N PRO A 99 13.57 1.87 -25.30
CA PRO A 99 12.92 0.63 -24.93
C PRO A 99 12.19 0.75 -23.59
N LEU A 100 11.03 0.07 -23.44
CA LEU A 100 10.23 0.11 -22.21
C LEU A 100 11.03 -0.24 -20.95
N ILE A 101 11.98 -1.19 -21.04
CA ILE A 101 12.83 -1.56 -19.90
C ILE A 101 13.70 -0.40 -19.42
N VAL A 102 14.15 0.47 -20.34
CA VAL A 102 14.95 1.65 -20.02
C VAL A 102 14.05 2.71 -19.38
N GLY A 103 12.86 2.94 -19.94
CA GLY A 103 11.85 3.81 -19.33
C GLY A 103 11.48 3.38 -17.90
N ALA A 104 11.27 2.07 -17.70
CA ALA A 104 11.01 1.48 -16.38
C ALA A 104 12.18 1.69 -15.41
N ALA A 105 13.42 1.47 -15.86
CA ALA A 105 14.61 1.70 -15.03
C ALA A 105 14.77 3.17 -14.61
N LEU A 106 14.50 4.12 -15.52
CA LEU A 106 14.52 5.56 -15.21
C LEU A 106 13.44 5.92 -14.17
N SER A 107 12.24 5.38 -14.34
CA SER A 107 11.13 5.59 -13.41
C SER A 107 11.45 5.04 -12.01
N LEU A 108 12.01 3.84 -11.91
CA LEU A 108 12.48 3.28 -10.64
C LEU A 108 13.60 4.13 -10.01
N ALA A 109 14.52 4.65 -10.82
CA ALA A 109 15.58 5.54 -10.34
C ALA A 109 15.02 6.85 -9.75
N ILE A 110 13.99 7.44 -10.38
CA ILE A 110 13.30 8.62 -9.86
C ILE A 110 12.59 8.29 -8.53
N GLY A 111 11.87 7.16 -8.46
CA GLY A 111 11.23 6.72 -7.22
C GLY A 111 12.22 6.52 -6.08
N ALA A 112 13.33 5.84 -6.35
CA ALA A 112 14.42 5.66 -5.39
C ALA A 112 15.02 6.99 -4.95
N LEU A 113 15.26 7.92 -5.88
CA LEU A 113 15.80 9.24 -5.59
C LEU A 113 14.88 10.04 -4.66
N VAL A 114 13.58 10.08 -4.94
CA VAL A 114 12.60 10.75 -4.07
C VAL A 114 12.60 10.10 -2.68
N GLY A 115 12.64 8.77 -2.61
CA GLY A 115 12.75 8.04 -1.34
C GLY A 115 14.04 8.37 -0.57
N VAL A 116 15.19 8.45 -1.25
CA VAL A 116 16.46 8.87 -0.63
C VAL A 116 16.34 10.29 -0.09
N VAL A 117 15.78 11.22 -0.87
CA VAL A 117 15.61 12.62 -0.45
C VAL A 117 14.69 12.73 0.76
N ASN A 118 13.53 12.08 0.74
CA ASN A 118 12.61 12.03 1.87
C ASN A 118 13.30 11.48 3.13
N GLY A 119 13.89 10.29 3.02
CA GLY A 119 14.52 9.64 4.17
C GLY A 119 15.72 10.43 4.70
N PHE A 120 16.53 11.01 3.81
CA PHE A 120 17.64 11.85 4.20
C PHE A 120 17.16 13.11 4.94
N LEU A 121 16.15 13.81 4.41
CA LEU A 121 15.61 15.02 5.02
C LEU A 121 15.00 14.71 6.38
N VAL A 122 14.15 13.68 6.50
CA VAL A 122 13.54 13.28 7.78
C VAL A 122 14.62 12.95 8.81
N VAL A 123 15.57 12.09 8.45
CA VAL A 123 16.62 11.63 9.37
C VAL A 123 17.58 12.76 9.75
N ARG A 124 17.95 13.64 8.80
CA ARG A 124 18.98 14.65 9.04
C ARG A 124 18.45 15.91 9.72
N THR A 125 17.23 16.31 9.40
CA THR A 125 16.63 17.55 9.91
C THR A 125 15.81 17.34 11.18
N GLY A 126 15.33 16.11 11.43
CA GLY A 126 14.41 15.83 12.55
C GLY A 126 13.01 16.43 12.36
N LEU A 127 12.69 16.94 11.17
CA LEU A 127 11.35 17.43 10.85
C LEU A 127 10.34 16.27 10.81
N PRO A 128 9.07 16.51 11.19
CA PRO A 128 8.02 15.51 11.03
C PRO A 128 7.91 15.03 9.58
N SER A 129 7.89 13.71 9.37
CA SER A 129 7.81 13.10 8.03
C SER A 129 6.61 13.51 7.21
N PHE A 130 5.48 13.74 7.87
CA PHE A 130 4.28 14.29 7.23
C PHE A 130 4.60 15.58 6.47
N ILE A 131 5.36 16.51 7.07
CA ILE A 131 5.70 17.79 6.45
C ILE A 131 6.69 17.58 5.29
N VAL A 132 7.75 16.80 5.51
CA VAL A 132 8.77 16.54 4.48
C VAL A 132 8.15 15.90 3.24
N THR A 133 7.32 14.87 3.44
CA THR A 133 6.71 14.12 2.34
C THR A 133 5.56 14.88 1.68
N LEU A 134 4.87 15.78 2.39
CA LEU A 134 3.90 16.71 1.80
C LEU A 134 4.58 17.75 0.92
N VAL A 135 5.73 18.29 1.34
CA VAL A 135 6.55 19.17 0.49
C VAL A 135 6.98 18.41 -0.76
N MET A 136 7.52 17.20 -0.62
CA MET A 136 7.93 16.40 -1.77
C MET A 136 6.75 16.00 -2.66
N LEU A 137 5.56 15.75 -2.10
CA LEU A 137 4.33 15.53 -2.87
C LEU A 137 4.07 16.71 -3.82
N PHE A 138 4.06 17.94 -3.30
CA PHE A 138 3.79 19.13 -4.11
C PHE A 138 4.93 19.47 -5.06
N SER A 139 6.19 19.36 -4.62
CA SER A 139 7.37 19.65 -5.45
C SER A 139 7.47 18.71 -6.64
N VAL A 140 7.30 17.40 -6.42
CA VAL A 140 7.35 16.40 -7.49
C VAL A 140 6.11 16.51 -8.39
N SER A 141 4.92 16.77 -7.85
CA SER A 141 3.71 16.98 -8.68
C SER A 141 3.84 18.20 -9.58
N GLY A 142 4.26 19.34 -9.03
CA GLY A 142 4.45 20.58 -9.78
C GLY A 142 5.59 20.46 -10.80
N GLY A 143 6.70 19.81 -10.41
CA GLY A 143 7.81 19.53 -11.30
C GLY A 143 7.42 18.60 -12.45
N SER A 144 6.70 17.51 -12.15
CA SER A 144 6.17 16.57 -13.16
C SER A 144 5.24 17.28 -14.14
N LEU A 145 4.33 18.13 -13.65
CA LEU A 145 3.44 18.93 -14.48
C LEU A 145 4.20 19.90 -15.41
N ALA A 146 5.16 20.64 -14.85
CA ALA A 146 5.95 21.60 -15.60
C ALA A 146 6.82 20.92 -16.67
N LEU A 147 7.51 19.83 -16.30
CA LEU A 147 8.34 19.05 -17.21
C LEU A 147 7.52 18.40 -18.32
N SER A 148 6.38 17.80 -17.99
CA SER A 148 5.50 17.16 -18.97
C SER A 148 5.02 18.16 -20.01
N ARG A 149 4.54 19.34 -19.59
CA ARG A 149 4.16 20.40 -20.53
C ARG A 149 5.33 20.91 -21.37
N ALA A 150 6.52 21.03 -20.78
CA ALA A 150 7.69 21.49 -21.51
C ALA A 150 8.15 20.48 -22.59
N VAL A 151 8.02 19.18 -22.33
CA VAL A 151 8.48 18.13 -23.25
C VAL A 151 7.41 17.75 -24.27
N THR A 152 6.15 17.63 -23.86
CA THR A 152 5.08 17.07 -24.70
C THR A 152 3.98 18.07 -25.08
N GLY A 153 3.96 19.25 -24.46
CA GLY A 153 2.86 20.22 -24.61
C GLY A 153 1.57 19.81 -23.90
N THR A 154 1.53 18.67 -23.21
CA THR A 154 0.33 18.08 -22.60
C THR A 154 0.59 17.67 -21.15
N THR A 155 -0.47 17.29 -20.42
CA THR A 155 -0.38 16.73 -19.05
C THR A 155 -0.58 15.23 -19.02
N SER A 156 -0.88 14.63 -20.17
CA SER A 156 -1.04 13.20 -20.37
C SER A 156 -0.36 12.78 -21.68
N VAL A 157 0.23 11.59 -21.66
CA VAL A 157 0.95 11.01 -22.80
C VAL A 157 0.43 9.59 -23.01
N SER A 158 -0.14 9.35 -24.19
CA SER A 158 -0.50 7.99 -24.63
C SER A 158 0.75 7.23 -25.02
N MET A 159 0.80 5.94 -24.71
CA MET A 159 1.90 5.04 -25.06
C MET A 159 1.36 3.70 -25.55
N VAL A 160 2.05 3.13 -26.52
CA VAL A 160 1.83 1.75 -26.94
C VAL A 160 3.11 0.99 -26.65
N SER A 161 2.96 -0.18 -26.03
CA SER A 161 4.09 -1.07 -25.73
C SER A 161 3.72 -2.49 -26.12
N SER A 162 4.74 -3.30 -26.42
CA SER A 162 4.57 -4.69 -26.79
C SER A 162 5.84 -5.49 -26.45
N GLY A 163 5.74 -6.82 -26.52
CA GLY A 163 6.83 -7.74 -26.25
C GLY A 163 7.07 -7.99 -24.76
N PHE A 164 8.20 -8.62 -24.44
CA PHE A 164 8.49 -9.14 -23.10
C PHE A 164 8.32 -8.10 -21.97
N ALA A 165 8.78 -6.86 -22.18
CA ALA A 165 8.66 -5.83 -21.14
C ALA A 165 7.19 -5.42 -20.91
N HIS A 166 6.34 -5.47 -21.94
CA HIS A 166 4.91 -5.25 -21.77
C HIS A 166 4.30 -6.38 -20.92
N ASP A 167 4.59 -7.64 -21.26
CA ASP A 167 4.07 -8.80 -20.53
C ASP A 167 4.54 -8.84 -19.07
N LEU A 168 5.73 -8.29 -18.78
CA LEU A 168 6.27 -8.19 -17.42
C LEU A 168 5.46 -7.26 -16.51
N PHE A 169 4.94 -6.15 -17.06
CA PHE A 169 4.26 -5.09 -16.30
C PHE A 169 2.73 -5.12 -16.44
N ALA A 170 2.20 -5.53 -17.60
CA ALA A 170 0.77 -5.56 -17.92
C ALA A 170 0.31 -6.87 -18.58
N GLY A 171 1.15 -7.91 -18.54
CA GLY A 171 0.76 -9.24 -19.01
C GLY A 171 -0.26 -9.91 -18.11
N HIS A 172 -0.72 -11.08 -18.53
CA HIS A 172 -1.74 -11.86 -17.84
C HIS A 172 -1.24 -13.28 -17.55
N VAL A 173 -1.61 -13.82 -16.38
CA VAL A 173 -1.40 -15.23 -16.02
C VAL A 173 -2.78 -15.88 -15.89
N GLY A 174 -3.21 -16.54 -16.95
CA GLY A 174 -4.60 -16.96 -17.09
C GLY A 174 -5.52 -15.73 -17.14
N PRO A 175 -6.60 -15.65 -16.34
CA PRO A 175 -7.49 -14.50 -16.32
C PRO A 175 -6.97 -13.33 -15.47
N PHE A 176 -5.87 -13.50 -14.73
CA PHE A 176 -5.41 -12.50 -13.76
C PHE A 176 -4.27 -11.64 -14.32
N ASN A 177 -4.29 -10.34 -13.99
CA ASN A 177 -3.19 -9.43 -14.27
C ASN A 177 -1.89 -9.87 -13.55
N VAL A 178 -0.74 -9.71 -14.22
CA VAL A 178 0.59 -10.01 -13.66
C VAL A 178 0.90 -9.21 -12.39
N SER A 179 0.26 -8.05 -12.20
CA SER A 179 0.34 -7.25 -10.97
C SER A 179 -0.04 -8.05 -9.72
N LEU A 180 -0.97 -9.01 -9.81
CA LEU A 180 -1.32 -9.92 -8.72
C LEU A 180 -0.12 -10.78 -8.28
N LEU A 181 0.65 -11.31 -9.23
CA LEU A 181 1.84 -12.09 -8.93
C LEU A 181 2.91 -11.23 -8.24
N TRP A 182 3.15 -10.03 -8.77
CA TRP A 182 4.08 -9.07 -8.16
C TRP A 182 3.67 -8.70 -6.74
N TRP A 183 2.37 -8.50 -6.51
CA TRP A 183 1.86 -8.21 -5.19
C TRP A 183 2.05 -9.37 -4.22
N LEU A 184 1.74 -10.61 -4.63
CA LEU A 184 1.97 -11.79 -3.79
C LEU A 184 3.45 -11.97 -3.41
N VAL A 185 4.35 -11.74 -4.37
CA VAL A 185 5.81 -11.73 -4.12
C VAL A 185 6.19 -10.61 -3.14
N ALA A 186 5.64 -9.41 -3.32
CA ALA A 186 5.89 -8.28 -2.42
C ALA A 186 5.37 -8.55 -1.00
N VAL A 187 4.17 -9.13 -0.83
CA VAL A 187 3.61 -9.52 0.46
C VAL A 187 4.52 -10.56 1.13
N ALA A 188 4.92 -11.60 0.41
CA ALA A 188 5.80 -12.64 0.94
C ALA A 188 7.14 -12.05 1.40
N GLY A 189 7.77 -11.22 0.58
CA GLY A 189 9.04 -10.55 0.93
C GLY A 189 8.89 -9.62 2.13
N ALA A 190 7.87 -8.76 2.12
CA ALA A 190 7.58 -7.81 3.18
C ALA A 190 7.30 -8.52 4.52
N GLN A 191 6.53 -9.59 4.48
CA GLN A 191 6.20 -10.40 5.66
C GLN A 191 7.45 -11.10 6.23
N LEU A 192 8.29 -11.70 5.38
CA LEU A 192 9.53 -12.33 5.80
C LEU A 192 10.49 -11.32 6.42
N VAL A 193 10.60 -10.12 5.87
CA VAL A 193 11.40 -9.04 6.45
C VAL A 193 10.85 -8.64 7.82
N LEU A 194 9.54 -8.40 7.92
CA LEU A 194 8.93 -7.87 9.14
C LEU A 194 8.93 -8.86 10.30
N GLN A 195 8.68 -10.16 10.05
CA GLN A 195 8.59 -11.18 11.11
C GLN A 195 9.86 -12.04 11.26
N GLY A 196 10.69 -12.12 10.22
CA GLY A 196 11.81 -13.06 10.14
C GLY A 196 13.21 -12.43 10.23
N THR A 197 13.33 -11.10 10.32
CA THR A 197 14.65 -10.44 10.28
C THR A 197 14.89 -9.41 11.38
N ARG A 198 16.16 -9.07 11.59
CA ARG A 198 16.57 -7.97 12.50
C ARG A 198 15.99 -6.62 12.07
N LEU A 199 15.82 -6.41 10.76
CA LEU A 199 15.23 -5.18 10.24
C LEU A 199 13.78 -5.03 10.71
N GLY A 200 12.99 -6.11 10.69
CA GLY A 200 11.63 -6.12 11.22
C GLY A 200 11.57 -5.71 12.70
N ASN A 201 12.41 -6.31 13.54
CA ASN A 201 12.50 -5.94 14.96
C ASN A 201 12.86 -4.46 15.14
N TRP A 202 13.80 -3.95 14.34
CA TRP A 202 14.18 -2.53 14.38
C TRP A 202 13.02 -1.62 13.99
N ILE A 203 12.26 -1.96 12.96
CA ILE A 203 11.07 -1.20 12.53
C ILE A 203 10.07 -1.07 13.69
N PHE A 204 9.74 -2.17 14.38
CA PHE A 204 8.82 -2.13 15.52
C PHE A 204 9.34 -1.32 16.71
N VAL A 205 10.61 -1.51 17.08
CA VAL A 205 11.20 -0.81 18.23
C VAL A 205 11.28 0.69 17.98
N ILE A 206 11.65 1.11 16.76
CA ILE A 206 11.69 2.54 16.38
C ILE A 206 10.32 3.21 16.59
N GLY A 207 9.24 2.57 16.14
CA GLY A 207 7.90 3.15 16.27
C GLY A 207 7.27 2.99 17.66
N GLY A 208 7.75 2.07 18.49
CA GLY A 208 7.29 1.93 19.87
C GLY A 208 7.94 2.95 20.81
N ASP A 209 9.27 3.05 20.74
CA ASP A 209 10.05 4.01 21.52
C ASP A 209 11.42 4.24 20.84
N ALA A 210 11.55 5.39 20.17
CA ALA A 210 12.75 5.76 19.44
C ALA A 210 13.96 5.98 20.37
N ASP A 211 13.76 6.48 21.59
CA ASP A 211 14.86 6.72 22.53
C ASP A 211 15.42 5.38 23.03
N THR A 212 14.53 4.45 23.37
CA THR A 212 14.89 3.07 23.70
C THR A 212 15.56 2.36 22.51
N ALA A 213 15.13 2.65 21.27
CA ALA A 213 15.77 2.09 20.07
C ALA A 213 17.25 2.51 19.95
N VAL A 214 17.56 3.79 20.21
CA VAL A 214 18.94 4.30 20.19
C VAL A 214 19.80 3.61 21.26
N LEU A 215 19.27 3.46 22.48
CA LEU A 215 19.98 2.79 23.58
C LEU A 215 20.28 1.31 23.26
N ASN A 216 19.45 0.67 22.44
CA ASN A 216 19.64 -0.70 21.95
C ASN A 216 20.51 -0.79 20.68
N GLY A 217 21.15 0.30 20.27
CA GLY A 217 22.09 0.31 19.13
C GLY A 217 21.42 0.22 17.76
N VAL A 218 20.12 0.52 17.65
CA VAL A 218 19.39 0.49 16.38
C VAL A 218 19.86 1.64 15.49
N ALA A 219 20.24 1.32 14.25
CA ALA A 219 20.64 2.31 13.26
C ALA A 219 19.41 3.01 12.62
N ILE A 220 18.67 3.80 13.42
CA ILE A 220 17.39 4.42 13.05
C ILE A 220 17.45 5.10 11.68
N GLY A 221 18.49 5.89 11.44
CA GLY A 221 18.65 6.62 10.18
C GLY A 221 18.72 5.70 8.94
N LYS A 222 19.41 4.57 9.03
CA LYS A 222 19.52 3.61 7.92
C LYS A 222 18.20 2.89 7.68
N VAL A 223 17.48 2.55 8.75
CA VAL A 223 16.18 1.89 8.67
C VAL A 223 15.16 2.81 8.01
N LYS A 224 15.00 4.03 8.53
CA LYS A 224 14.06 5.02 7.96
C LYS A 224 14.39 5.33 6.51
N LEU A 225 15.66 5.54 6.17
CA LEU A 225 16.09 5.77 4.78
C LEU A 225 15.68 4.60 3.86
N GLY A 226 15.94 3.35 4.27
CA GLY A 226 15.56 2.17 3.50
C GLY A 226 14.04 2.06 3.29
N LEU A 227 13.24 2.41 4.30
CA LEU A 227 11.78 2.40 4.20
C LEU A 227 11.25 3.44 3.19
N TYR A 228 11.81 4.65 3.19
CA TYR A 228 11.42 5.67 2.20
C TYR A 228 11.83 5.29 0.78
N VAL A 229 13.01 4.69 0.60
CA VAL A 229 13.42 4.15 -0.70
C VAL A 229 12.48 3.04 -1.16
N TYR A 230 12.08 2.14 -0.26
CA TYR A 230 11.13 1.08 -0.58
C TYR A 230 9.74 1.63 -0.95
N SER A 231 9.28 2.67 -0.25
CA SER A 231 8.05 3.41 -0.58
C SER A 231 8.10 4.02 -1.97
N GLY A 232 9.17 4.77 -2.29
CA GLY A 232 9.36 5.39 -3.59
C GLY A 232 9.49 4.38 -4.73
N LEU A 233 10.21 3.28 -4.52
CA LEU A 233 10.32 2.20 -5.51
C LEU A 233 8.98 1.52 -5.78
N SER A 234 8.18 1.25 -4.75
CA SER A 234 6.88 0.59 -4.89
C SER A 234 5.88 1.49 -5.62
N ALA A 235 5.85 2.78 -5.30
CA ALA A 235 5.04 3.77 -6.01
C ALA A 235 5.48 3.91 -7.47
N ALA A 236 6.78 3.94 -7.74
CA ALA A 236 7.31 3.99 -9.11
C ALA A 236 6.97 2.73 -9.92
N PHE A 237 7.08 1.56 -9.29
CA PHE A 237 6.75 0.28 -9.91
C PHE A 237 5.28 0.19 -10.33
N VAL A 238 4.36 0.60 -9.45
CA VAL A 238 2.93 0.68 -9.80
C VAL A 238 2.68 1.76 -10.85
N GLY A 239 3.41 2.87 -10.83
CA GLY A 239 3.35 3.88 -11.90
C GLY A 239 3.72 3.32 -13.28
N ILE A 240 4.70 2.41 -13.35
CA ILE A 240 5.08 1.70 -14.58
C ILE A 240 3.96 0.76 -15.01
N ILE A 241 3.45 -0.09 -14.11
CA ILE A 241 2.33 -1.00 -14.38
C ILE A 241 1.15 -0.24 -14.99
N GLN A 242 0.72 0.83 -14.32
CA GLN A 242 -0.37 1.69 -14.76
C GLN A 242 -0.14 2.34 -16.13
N ALA A 243 1.07 2.81 -16.42
CA ALA A 243 1.37 3.41 -17.71
C ALA A 243 1.24 2.40 -18.86
N VAL A 244 1.72 1.17 -18.63
CA VAL A 244 1.71 0.08 -19.60
C VAL A 244 0.29 -0.50 -19.77
N GLU A 245 -0.40 -0.78 -18.67
CA GLU A 245 -1.73 -1.42 -18.65
C GLU A 245 -2.80 -0.52 -19.29
N PHE A 246 -2.82 0.77 -18.94
CA PHE A 246 -3.83 1.69 -19.47
C PHE A 246 -3.41 2.36 -20.79
N GLY A 247 -2.20 2.07 -21.31
CA GLY A 247 -1.68 2.65 -22.54
C GLY A 247 -1.54 4.18 -22.51
N ASN A 248 -1.50 4.78 -21.32
CA ASN A 248 -1.30 6.22 -21.14
C ASN A 248 -0.80 6.53 -19.72
N ALA A 249 -0.14 7.67 -19.58
CA ALA A 249 0.23 8.24 -18.30
C ALA A 249 -0.40 9.64 -18.13
N ASP A 250 -0.67 10.03 -16.89
CA ASP A 250 -1.18 11.35 -16.53
C ASP A 250 -0.56 11.81 -15.19
N VAL A 251 -0.27 13.10 -15.09
CA VAL A 251 0.38 13.74 -13.94
C VAL A 251 -0.45 13.73 -12.64
N THR A 252 -1.73 13.36 -12.68
CA THR A 252 -2.64 13.31 -11.52
C THR A 252 -2.94 11.90 -11.02
N ARG A 253 -2.53 10.86 -11.75
CA ARG A 253 -2.97 9.46 -11.56
C ARG A 253 -2.71 8.88 -10.17
N GLY A 254 -1.70 9.35 -9.45
CA GLY A 254 -1.36 8.85 -8.11
C GLY A 254 -2.02 9.58 -6.93
N GLN A 255 -2.80 10.64 -7.14
CA GLN A 255 -3.35 11.47 -6.05
C GLN A 255 -4.20 10.66 -5.06
N ASN A 256 -5.03 9.74 -5.57
CA ASN A 256 -5.91 8.93 -4.73
C ASN A 256 -5.13 7.88 -3.92
N PHE A 257 -4.04 7.34 -4.47
CA PHE A 257 -3.25 6.29 -3.82
C PHE A 257 -2.66 6.73 -2.46
N VAL A 258 -2.44 8.03 -2.26
CA VAL A 258 -1.95 8.59 -0.99
C VAL A 258 -2.85 8.17 0.18
N PHE A 259 -4.15 8.46 0.08
CA PHE A 259 -5.09 8.13 1.15
C PHE A 259 -5.49 6.66 1.12
N GLN A 260 -5.60 6.05 -0.06
CA GLN A 260 -5.96 4.64 -0.20
C GLN A 260 -4.93 3.72 0.47
N ALA A 261 -3.64 3.98 0.30
CA ALA A 261 -2.58 3.16 0.90
C ALA A 261 -2.58 3.26 2.44
N ILE A 262 -2.84 4.46 2.97
CA ILE A 262 -3.02 4.68 4.41
C ILE A 262 -4.26 3.94 4.91
N VAL A 263 -5.40 4.06 4.23
CA VAL A 263 -6.64 3.36 4.59
C VAL A 263 -6.41 1.86 4.58
N ALA A 264 -5.83 1.29 3.52
CA ALA A 264 -5.50 -0.13 3.44
C ALA A 264 -4.60 -0.57 4.60
N SER A 265 -3.59 0.22 4.95
CA SER A 265 -2.67 -0.08 6.06
C SER A 265 -3.38 -0.03 7.42
N VAL A 266 -4.22 0.98 7.66
CA VAL A 266 -4.98 1.15 8.91
C VAL A 266 -6.05 0.07 9.07
N VAL A 267 -6.82 -0.21 8.01
CA VAL A 267 -7.79 -1.32 7.98
C VAL A 267 -7.07 -2.65 8.19
N GLY A 268 -5.84 -2.77 7.67
CA GLY A 268 -4.94 -3.89 7.89
C GLY A 268 -4.34 -3.99 9.30
N GLY A 269 -4.63 -3.04 10.18
CA GLY A 269 -4.23 -3.08 11.59
C GLY A 269 -2.93 -2.34 11.93
N CYS A 270 -2.32 -1.59 11.00
CA CYS A 270 -1.20 -0.70 11.32
C CYS A 270 -1.68 0.52 12.12
N LEU A 271 -0.93 0.89 13.17
CA LEU A 271 -1.23 2.07 13.97
C LEU A 271 -0.53 3.31 13.44
N LEU A 272 -1.25 4.43 13.46
CA LEU A 272 -0.68 5.76 13.17
C LEU A 272 0.35 6.21 14.21
N SER A 273 0.28 5.64 15.42
CA SER A 273 1.21 5.94 16.52
C SER A 273 2.53 5.16 16.43
N GLY A 274 2.68 4.23 15.50
CA GLY A 274 3.84 3.34 15.44
C GLY A 274 3.78 2.13 16.37
N GLY A 275 4.76 1.23 16.19
CA GLY A 275 5.04 0.09 17.06
C GLY A 275 4.14 -1.13 16.87
N TYR A 276 3.16 -1.10 15.96
CA TYR A 276 2.20 -2.19 15.79
C TYR A 276 1.65 -2.29 14.35
N GLY A 277 1.59 -3.51 13.82
CA GLY A 277 1.03 -3.83 12.50
C GLY A 277 1.45 -5.21 11.97
N SER A 278 0.93 -5.61 10.82
CA SER A 278 1.33 -6.82 10.09
C SER A 278 1.16 -6.66 8.58
N MET A 279 2.05 -7.23 7.77
CA MET A 279 1.97 -7.15 6.31
C MET A 279 0.85 -8.03 5.73
N ILE A 280 0.56 -9.18 6.35
CA ILE A 280 -0.63 -9.96 6.01
C ILE A 280 -1.90 -9.17 6.33
N GLY A 281 -1.88 -8.39 7.42
CA GLY A 281 -2.97 -7.49 7.77
C GLY A 281 -3.18 -6.42 6.70
N VAL A 282 -2.09 -5.75 6.29
CA VAL A 282 -2.09 -4.78 5.17
C VAL A 282 -2.63 -5.40 3.88
N MET A 283 -2.28 -6.65 3.57
CA MET A 283 -2.84 -7.38 2.43
C MET A 283 -4.36 -7.50 2.53
N PHE A 284 -4.91 -7.95 3.67
CA PHE A 284 -6.35 -7.98 3.87
C PHE A 284 -7.00 -6.59 3.84
N GLY A 285 -6.30 -5.56 4.30
CA GLY A 285 -6.74 -4.18 4.20
C GLY A 285 -6.88 -3.69 2.76
N ALA A 286 -5.92 -4.03 1.89
CA ALA A 286 -5.98 -3.73 0.45
C ALA A 286 -7.11 -4.51 -0.25
N ILE A 287 -7.30 -5.80 0.09
CA ILE A 287 -8.45 -6.60 -0.38
C ILE A 287 -9.77 -5.93 0.04
N THR A 288 -9.89 -5.56 1.31
CA THR A 288 -11.10 -4.95 1.87
C THR A 288 -11.42 -3.64 1.15
N TYR A 289 -10.41 -2.77 0.98
CA TYR A 289 -10.56 -1.53 0.24
C TYR A 289 -11.05 -1.79 -1.18
N SER A 290 -10.40 -2.71 -1.89
CA SER A 290 -10.72 -3.02 -3.27
C SER A 290 -12.14 -3.59 -3.45
N ILE A 291 -12.56 -4.51 -2.58
CA ILE A 291 -13.91 -5.05 -2.62
C ILE A 291 -14.94 -3.93 -2.40
N VAL A 292 -14.69 -2.96 -1.52
CA VAL A 292 -15.60 -1.81 -1.38
C VAL A 292 -15.61 -0.95 -2.65
N SER A 293 -14.44 -0.63 -3.20
CA SER A 293 -14.32 0.25 -4.37
C SER A 293 -14.92 -0.35 -5.63
N VAL A 294 -14.74 -1.64 -5.86
CA VAL A 294 -15.24 -2.35 -7.05
C VAL A 294 -16.64 -2.93 -6.79
N GLY A 295 -16.89 -3.46 -5.59
CA GLY A 295 -18.14 -4.15 -5.25
C GLY A 295 -19.38 -3.29 -5.39
N ILE A 296 -19.30 -1.97 -5.16
CA ILE A 296 -20.43 -1.04 -5.35
C ILE A 296 -20.96 -1.06 -6.79
N PHE A 297 -20.09 -1.26 -7.78
CA PHE A 297 -20.51 -1.37 -9.18
C PHE A 297 -21.33 -2.64 -9.47
N TYR A 298 -21.24 -3.65 -8.60
CA TYR A 298 -22.02 -4.88 -8.70
C TYR A 298 -23.36 -4.82 -7.97
N THR A 299 -23.60 -3.83 -7.08
CA THR A 299 -24.85 -3.77 -6.28
C THR A 299 -25.97 -2.94 -6.93
N GLY A 300 -25.68 -2.27 -8.06
CA GLY A 300 -26.60 -1.33 -8.70
C GLY A 300 -26.78 -0.01 -7.95
N TRP A 301 -25.97 0.25 -6.92
CA TRP A 301 -25.97 1.50 -6.18
C TRP A 301 -25.23 2.60 -6.95
N ASN A 302 -25.46 3.87 -6.59
CA ASN A 302 -24.74 4.98 -7.22
C ASN A 302 -23.22 4.86 -6.91
N PRO A 303 -22.35 4.71 -7.93
CA PRO A 303 -20.90 4.68 -7.75
C PRO A 303 -20.30 5.95 -7.14
N ASP A 304 -20.97 7.10 -7.23
CA ASP A 304 -20.53 8.35 -6.60
C ASP A 304 -20.38 8.23 -5.08
N LEU A 305 -21.02 7.22 -4.47
CA LEU A 305 -20.95 6.94 -3.05
C LEU A 305 -19.70 6.18 -2.61
N VAL A 306 -18.84 5.72 -3.53
CA VAL A 306 -17.64 4.93 -3.19
C VAL A 306 -16.79 5.60 -2.12
N GLN A 307 -16.53 6.91 -2.23
CA GLN A 307 -15.71 7.63 -1.25
C GLN A 307 -16.38 7.72 0.13
N LEU A 308 -17.73 7.81 0.17
CA LEU A 308 -18.49 7.77 1.41
C LEU A 308 -18.35 6.39 2.09
N PHE A 309 -18.51 5.30 1.33
CA PHE A 309 -18.34 3.94 1.85
C PHE A 309 -16.92 3.67 2.35
N VAL A 310 -15.91 4.13 1.62
CA VAL A 310 -14.51 4.08 2.06
C VAL A 310 -14.31 4.85 3.38
N GLY A 311 -14.93 6.02 3.53
CA GLY A 311 -14.89 6.80 4.77
C GLY A 311 -15.54 6.07 5.96
N ILE A 312 -16.72 5.47 5.74
CA ILE A 312 -17.42 4.66 6.74
C ILE A 312 -16.58 3.42 7.11
N LEU A 313 -16.01 2.74 6.11
CA LEU A 313 -15.13 1.59 6.29
C LEU A 313 -13.94 1.96 7.19
N LEU A 314 -13.25 3.06 6.90
CA LEU A 314 -12.13 3.54 7.71
C LEU A 314 -12.57 3.81 9.15
N PHE A 315 -13.70 4.48 9.35
CA PHE A 315 -14.23 4.78 10.68
C PHE A 315 -14.51 3.52 11.50
N ILE A 316 -15.17 2.53 10.88
CA ILE A 316 -15.44 1.22 11.50
C ILE A 316 -14.14 0.50 11.82
N ALA A 317 -13.18 0.50 10.90
CA ALA A 317 -11.90 -0.16 11.11
C ALA A 317 -11.10 0.43 12.27
N VAL A 318 -11.07 1.76 12.40
CA VAL A 318 -10.40 2.45 13.51
C VAL A 318 -11.07 2.13 14.85
N ILE A 319 -12.40 2.13 14.91
CA ILE A 319 -13.14 1.75 16.12
C ILE A 319 -12.88 0.28 16.47
N GLY A 320 -12.96 -0.62 15.48
CA GLY A 320 -12.70 -2.04 15.64
C GLY A 320 -11.29 -2.33 16.16
N ASN A 321 -10.28 -1.70 15.56
CA ASN A 321 -8.88 -1.84 15.97
C ASN A 321 -8.67 -1.35 17.42
N ASN A 322 -9.28 -0.22 17.79
CA ASN A 322 -9.21 0.29 19.16
C ASN A 322 -9.91 -0.63 20.17
N PHE A 323 -11.04 -1.24 19.79
CA PHE A 323 -11.76 -2.18 20.64
C PHE A 323 -10.97 -3.48 20.87
N VAL A 324 -10.46 -4.09 19.79
CA VAL A 324 -9.62 -5.30 19.85
C VAL A 324 -8.37 -5.05 20.72
N ARG A 325 -7.74 -3.88 20.57
CA ARG A 325 -6.59 -3.47 21.40
C ARG A 325 -6.95 -3.41 22.89
N ARG A 326 -8.06 -2.78 23.26
CA ARG A 326 -8.49 -2.68 24.66
C ARG A 326 -8.72 -4.07 25.27
N LEU A 327 -9.31 -4.98 24.52
CA LEU A 327 -9.52 -6.36 24.95
C LEU A 327 -8.21 -7.14 25.13
N ALA A 328 -7.23 -6.91 24.25
CA ALA A 328 -5.91 -7.53 24.35
C ALA A 328 -5.14 -7.03 25.59
N MET A 329 -5.22 -5.73 25.89
CA MET A 329 -4.53 -5.10 27.05
C MET A 329 -5.20 -5.45 28.38
N ALA A 330 -6.54 -5.52 28.44
CA ALA A 330 -7.29 -5.78 29.68
C ALA A 330 -7.03 -7.17 30.29
N LYS A 331 -6.74 -8.19 29.46
CA LYS A 331 -6.47 -9.56 29.94
C LYS A 331 -5.02 -9.78 30.39
N THR A 332 -4.08 -8.91 30.05
CA THR A 332 -2.68 -8.98 30.56
C THR A 332 -2.59 -8.50 32.00
N ALA A 333 -3.44 -7.53 32.40
CA ALA A 333 -3.53 -7.06 33.78
C ALA A 333 -4.21 -8.06 34.74
N GLY A 334 -5.08 -8.94 34.22
CA GLY A 334 -5.79 -9.95 35.02
C GLY A 334 -5.05 -11.28 35.23
N GLY A 335 -3.82 -11.42 34.72
CA GLY A 335 -2.98 -12.62 34.89
C GLY A 335 -1.88 -12.49 35.94
N GLN A 336 -1.82 -11.37 36.66
CA GLN A 336 -0.89 -11.10 37.76
C GLN A 336 -1.58 -11.12 39.14
N GLN A 337 -2.73 -11.76 39.26
CA GLN A 337 -3.41 -12.02 40.54
C GLN A 337 -3.56 -13.52 40.78
#